data_AF-A0A9P7RR03-F1
#
_entry.id   AF-A0A9P7RR03-F1
#
_cell.length_a   1.000
_cell.length_b   1.000
_cell.length_c   1.000
_cell.angle_alpha   90.00
_cell.angle_beta   90.00
_cell.angle_gamma   90.00
#
_symmetry.space_group_name_H-M   'P 1'
#
loop_
_entity.id
_entity.type
_entity.pdbx_description
1 polymer ?
#
loop_
_entity_poly.entity_id
_entity_poly.type
_entity_poly.pdbx_seq_one_letter_code
_entity_poly.pdbx_strand_id
1 'polypeptide(L)'
;MGCKICSTEIVGLNDGKERTILILTRAKRLTTGKVTIHRTRNLIVAREGAPNTTKDPLVVHSSEYATSSHILFQAIFGITSRRVRIGLVGSRQSAVEVTLNSNEEFQSSVIDIV
;
A
#
# COMPACT_ATOMS: atom_id res chain seq x y z
N MET A 1 7.81 27.40 5.66
CA MET A 1 8.28 26.01 5.88
C MET A 1 7.68 25.15 4.77
N GLY A 2 8.50 24.60 3.88
CA GLY A 2 8.01 23.74 2.80
C GLY A 2 8.13 22.27 3.18
N CYS A 3 7.02 21.55 3.28
CA CYS A 3 7.02 20.09 3.37
C CYS A 3 7.00 19.53 1.94
N LYS A 4 8.11 18.95 1.48
CA LYS A 4 8.18 18.29 0.17
C LYS A 4 7.78 16.83 0.34
N ILE A 5 6.55 16.50 -0.04
CA ILE A 5 6.08 15.11 -0.08
C ILE A 5 6.72 14.43 -1.31
N CYS A 6 7.66 13.51 -1.09
CA CYS A 6 8.39 12.82 -2.16
C CYS A 6 7.90 11.36 -2.30
N SER A 7 7.65 10.91 -3.54
CA SER A 7 7.37 9.50 -3.86
C SER A 7 8.67 8.68 -3.91
N THR A 8 9.38 8.62 -2.79
CA THR A 8 10.69 7.95 -2.66
C THR A 8 10.68 6.96 -1.51
N GLU A 9 11.17 5.76 -1.78
CA GLU A 9 11.39 4.70 -0.79
C GLU A 9 12.85 4.78 -0.28
N ILE A 10 13.03 4.67 1.04
CA ILE A 10 14.37 4.55 1.63
C ILE A 10 14.79 3.07 1.51
N VAL A 11 15.90 2.83 0.82
CA VAL A 11 16.43 1.47 0.57
C VAL A 11 17.68 1.16 1.39
N GLY A 12 18.28 2.16 2.02
CA GLY A 12 19.45 1.98 2.88
C GLY A 12 19.83 3.22 3.67
N LEU A 13 20.52 2.99 4.78
CA LEU A 13 21.12 4.01 5.63
C LEU A 13 22.58 3.64 5.85
N ASN A 14 23.50 4.58 5.59
CA ASN A 14 24.93 4.40 5.79
C ASN A 14 25.51 5.52 6.64
N ASP A 15 26.59 5.23 7.36
CA ASP A 15 27.35 6.26 8.06
C ASP A 15 28.05 7.20 7.08
N GLY A 16 27.90 8.50 7.30
CA GLY A 16 28.58 9.55 6.58
C GLY A 16 29.72 10.16 7.39
N LYS A 17 30.63 10.85 6.70
CA LYS A 17 31.69 11.63 7.38
C LYS A 17 31.09 12.77 8.21
N GLU A 18 31.84 13.24 9.21
CA GLU A 18 31.51 14.44 10.00
C GLU A 18 30.15 14.36 10.72
N ARG A 19 29.85 13.22 11.36
CA ARG A 19 28.60 13.00 12.11
C ARG A 19 27.34 13.22 11.25
N THR A 20 27.36 12.69 10.03
CA THR A 20 26.20 12.69 9.14
C THR A 20 25.76 11.28 8.81
N ILE A 21 24.51 11.13 8.40
CA ILE A 21 23.90 9.91 7.90
C ILE A 21 23.66 10.10 6.40
N LEU A 22 24.00 9.08 5.62
CA LEU A 22 23.69 8.99 4.19
C LEU A 22 22.43 8.15 4.03
N ILE A 23 21.39 8.76 3.46
CA ILE A 23 20.11 8.12 3.17
C ILE A 23 20.09 7.76 1.67
N LEU A 24 19.97 6.48 1.37
CA LEU A 24 19.81 6.00 0.01
C LEU A 24 18.31 5.89 -0.28
N THR A 25 17.85 6.66 -1.26
CA THR A 25 16.45 6.66 -1.70
C THR A 25 16.33 6.17 -3.14
N ARG A 26 15.28 5.38 -3.39
CA ARG A 26 14.80 5.03 -4.74
C ARG A 26 13.49 5.78 -4.96
N ALA A 27 13.20 6.22 -6.18
CA ALA A 27 11.81 6.59 -6.51
C ALA A 27 10.90 5.35 -6.41
N LYS A 28 9.65 5.49 -5.94
CA LYS A 28 8.71 4.36 -5.85
C LYS A 28 8.28 3.84 -7.23
N ARG A 29 8.22 4.74 -8.23
CA ARG A 29 8.11 4.38 -9.65
C ARG A 29 9.51 4.29 -10.26
N LEU A 30 9.99 3.08 -10.51
CA LEU A 30 11.27 2.87 -11.19
C LEU A 30 11.18 1.82 -12.28
N THR A 31 11.14 2.28 -13.51
CA THR A 31 11.70 1.57 -14.66
C THR A 31 13.23 1.67 -14.71
N THR A 32 13.87 2.58 -13.94
CA THR A 32 15.28 2.97 -14.17
C THR A 32 16.29 2.48 -13.12
N GLY A 33 15.86 1.95 -11.97
CA GLY A 33 16.77 1.47 -10.93
C GLY A 33 17.62 2.54 -10.21
N LYS A 34 17.49 3.82 -10.57
CA LYS A 34 18.34 4.90 -10.06
C LYS A 34 18.15 5.12 -8.55
N VAL A 35 19.25 5.15 -7.82
CA VAL A 35 19.33 5.48 -6.39
C VAL A 35 19.88 6.90 -6.23
N THR A 36 19.28 7.68 -5.33
CA THR A 36 19.74 9.01 -4.94
C THR A 36 20.27 8.96 -3.52
N ILE A 37 21.37 9.66 -3.25
CA ILE A 37 21.97 9.73 -1.91
C ILE A 37 21.70 11.12 -1.32
N HIS A 38 21.10 11.15 -0.14
CA HIS A 38 20.90 12.37 0.63
C HIS A 38 21.78 12.35 1.88
N ARG A 39 22.41 13.48 2.21
CA ARG A 39 23.22 13.61 3.43
C ARG A 39 22.45 14.44 4.44
N THR A 40 22.31 13.95 5.67
CA THR A 40 21.68 14.68 6.78
C THR A 40 22.47 14.51 8.08
N ARG A 41 22.32 15.45 9.02
CA ARG A 41 22.82 15.27 10.40
C ARG A 41 21.78 14.64 11.33
N ASN A 42 20.50 14.87 11.02
CA ASN A 42 19.38 14.43 11.84
C ASN A 42 18.45 13.59 10.96
N LEU A 43 18.10 12.39 11.42
CA LEU A 43 17.16 11.49 10.77
C LEU A 43 16.08 11.11 11.78
N ILE A 44 14.82 11.31 11.41
CA ILE A 44 13.67 10.83 12.15
C ILE A 44 13.05 9.70 11.32
N VAL A 45 12.92 8.52 11.91
CA VAL A 45 12.28 7.36 11.28
C VAL A 45 10.91 7.16 11.90
N ALA A 46 9.87 7.47 11.14
CA ALA A 46 8.48 7.19 11.52
C ALA A 46 7.93 6.16 10.51
N ARG A 47 7.99 4.88 10.87
CA ARG A 47 7.48 3.78 10.04
C ARG A 47 6.28 3.16 10.73
N GLU A 48 5.16 3.09 10.04
CA GLU A 48 4.05 2.24 10.44
C GLU A 48 4.32 0.77 10.07
N GLY A 49 3.75 -0.15 10.84
CA GLY A 49 3.96 -1.59 10.69
C GLY A 49 3.58 -2.08 9.28
N ALA A 50 4.38 -2.98 8.73
CA ALA A 50 4.01 -3.64 7.48
C ALA A 50 2.97 -4.73 7.77
N PRO A 51 1.97 -4.91 6.89
CA PRO A 51 1.01 -5.98 7.03
C PRO A 51 1.70 -7.34 6.99
N ASN A 52 1.32 -8.21 7.93
CA ASN A 52 1.84 -9.57 8.00
C ASN A 52 0.90 -10.51 7.23
N THR A 53 0.90 -10.39 5.90
CA THR A 53 0.04 -11.20 5.03
C THR A 53 0.83 -12.12 4.12
N THR A 54 0.23 -13.26 3.81
CA THR A 54 0.68 -14.15 2.74
C THR A 54 0.53 -13.44 1.40
N LYS A 55 1.57 -13.50 0.56
CA LYS A 55 1.58 -12.91 -0.79
C LYS A 55 0.75 -13.76 -1.76
N ASP A 56 -0.56 -13.74 -1.61
CA ASP A 56 -1.50 -14.26 -2.60
C ASP A 56 -2.09 -13.08 -3.39
N PRO A 57 -2.05 -13.09 -4.73
CA PRO A 57 -2.57 -11.98 -5.56
C PRO A 57 -4.08 -11.74 -5.40
N LEU A 58 -4.83 -12.69 -4.84
CA LEU A 58 -6.26 -12.56 -4.54
C LEU A 58 -6.52 -12.10 -3.10
N VAL A 59 -5.48 -11.95 -2.29
CA VAL A 59 -5.59 -11.50 -0.90
C VAL A 59 -5.08 -10.06 -0.77
N VAL A 60 -5.95 -9.17 -0.31
CA VAL A 60 -5.63 -7.76 -0.10
C VAL A 60 -5.63 -7.46 1.38
N HIS A 61 -4.55 -6.86 1.87
CA HIS A 61 -4.56 -6.33 3.21
C HIS A 61 -5.36 -5.02 3.27
N SER A 62 -6.06 -4.76 4.38
CA SER A 62 -6.90 -3.57 4.56
C SER A 62 -6.16 -2.25 4.33
N SER A 63 -4.87 -2.18 4.66
CA SER A 63 -4.01 -0.99 4.41
C SER A 63 -3.83 -0.66 2.92
N GLU A 64 -4.10 -1.61 2.03
CA GLU A 64 -3.97 -1.44 0.58
C GLU A 64 -5.34 -1.40 -0.12
N TYR A 65 -6.44 -1.57 0.62
CA TYR A 65 -7.79 -1.62 0.05
C TYR A 65 -8.09 -0.39 -0.80
N ALA A 66 -7.95 0.82 -0.25
CA ALA A 66 -8.26 2.06 -0.96
C ALA A 66 -7.41 2.29 -2.24
N THR A 67 -6.20 1.72 -2.30
CA THR A 67 -5.30 1.90 -3.44
C THR A 67 -5.39 0.81 -4.49
N SER A 68 -5.93 -0.36 -4.14
CA SER A 68 -5.82 -1.59 -4.95
C SER A 68 -7.17 -2.24 -5.26
N SER A 69 -8.24 -1.89 -4.53
CA SER A 69 -9.58 -2.47 -4.70
C SER A 69 -10.08 -2.37 -6.13
N HIS A 70 -10.00 -1.18 -6.74
CA HIS A 70 -10.51 -0.94 -8.09
C HIS A 70 -9.81 -1.81 -9.15
N ILE A 71 -8.50 -2.01 -9.03
CA ILE A 71 -7.73 -2.82 -9.99
C ILE A 71 -8.09 -4.30 -9.87
N LEU A 72 -8.24 -4.79 -8.64
CA LEU A 72 -8.63 -6.17 -8.40
C LEU A 72 -10.05 -6.46 -8.86
N PHE A 73 -10.97 -5.53 -8.61
CA PHE A 73 -12.33 -5.66 -9.08
C PHE A 73 -12.43 -5.53 -10.60
N GLN A 74 -11.69 -4.63 -11.25
CA GLN A 74 -11.60 -4.63 -12.71
C GLN A 74 -11.03 -5.95 -13.26
N ALA A 75 -10.01 -6.53 -12.64
CA ALA A 75 -9.46 -7.81 -13.06
C ALA A 75 -10.47 -8.96 -12.89
N ILE A 76 -11.23 -8.96 -11.79
CA ILE A 76 -12.24 -9.97 -11.53
C ILE A 76 -13.46 -9.79 -12.45
N PHE A 77 -14.05 -8.60 -12.51
CA PHE A 77 -15.27 -8.33 -13.28
C PHE A 77 -15.04 -8.14 -14.78
N GLY A 78 -13.83 -7.75 -15.20
CA GLY A 78 -13.47 -7.65 -16.60
C GLY A 78 -13.31 -9.01 -17.30
N ILE A 79 -13.07 -10.07 -16.52
CA ILE A 79 -12.85 -11.43 -17.04
C ILE A 79 -14.12 -12.29 -16.92
N THR A 80 -15.01 -12.00 -15.98
CA THR A 80 -16.17 -12.86 -15.70
C THR A 80 -17.42 -12.06 -15.36
N SER A 81 -18.53 -12.42 -16.01
CA SER A 81 -19.90 -11.97 -15.71
C SER A 81 -20.59 -12.80 -14.61
N ARG A 82 -19.84 -13.61 -13.85
CA ARG A 82 -20.37 -14.45 -12.74
C ARG A 82 -20.34 -13.71 -11.40
N ARG A 83 -21.20 -14.15 -10.48
CA ARG A 83 -21.22 -13.71 -9.08
C ARG A 83 -19.88 -14.02 -8.41
N VAL A 84 -19.35 -13.05 -7.67
CA VAL A 84 -18.07 -13.17 -6.95
C VAL A 84 -18.36 -13.11 -5.46
N ARG A 85 -17.77 -14.03 -4.71
CA ARG A 85 -17.83 -14.00 -3.23
C ARG A 85 -16.55 -13.39 -2.70
N ILE A 86 -16.69 -12.41 -1.81
CA ILE A 86 -15.56 -11.76 -1.17
C ILE A 86 -15.63 -12.10 0.31
N GLY A 87 -14.58 -12.77 0.80
CA GLY A 87 -14.44 -13.05 2.23
C GLY A 87 -13.59 -11.97 2.89
N LEU A 88 -14.03 -11.48 4.05
CA LEU A 88 -13.27 -10.51 4.83
C LEU A 88 -12.74 -11.16 6.12
N VAL A 89 -11.42 -11.08 6.31
CA VAL A 89 -10.77 -11.63 7.51
C VAL A 89 -10.40 -10.50 8.46
N GLY A 90 -11.15 -10.36 9.55
CA GLY A 90 -10.87 -9.41 10.62
C GLY A 90 -12.14 -8.91 11.31
N SER A 91 -12.01 -8.47 12.55
CA SER A 91 -13.14 -7.99 13.37
C SER A 91 -12.94 -6.58 13.93
N ARG A 92 -11.85 -5.92 13.54
CA ARG A 92 -11.49 -4.57 14.02
C ARG A 92 -12.11 -3.51 13.11
N GLN A 93 -11.99 -2.24 13.50
CA GLN A 93 -12.54 -1.09 12.79
C GLN A 93 -12.29 -1.13 11.27
N SER A 94 -11.06 -1.44 10.84
CA SER A 94 -10.73 -1.54 9.41
C SER A 94 -11.54 -2.60 8.65
N ALA A 95 -11.97 -3.67 9.32
CA ALA A 95 -12.84 -4.67 8.70
C ALA A 95 -14.26 -4.12 8.49
N VAL A 96 -14.80 -3.42 9.49
CA VAL A 96 -16.12 -2.77 9.39
C VAL A 96 -16.11 -1.73 8.27
N GLU A 97 -15.07 -0.90 8.19
CA GLU A 97 -14.91 0.12 7.16
C GLU A 97 -14.86 -0.49 5.75
N VAL A 98 -14.09 -1.56 5.56
CA VAL A 98 -14.01 -2.26 4.26
C VAL A 98 -15.36 -2.88 3.88
N THR A 99 -16.08 -3.49 4.82
CA THR A 99 -17.41 -4.07 4.57
C THR A 99 -18.43 -3.00 4.17
N LEU A 100 -18.49 -1.89 4.90
CA LEU A 100 -19.42 -0.80 4.59
C LEU A 100 -19.12 -0.18 3.23
N ASN A 101 -17.85 0.13 2.96
CA ASN A 101 -17.44 0.72 1.68
C ASN A 101 -17.66 -0.23 0.50
N SER A 102 -17.42 -1.53 0.68
CA SER A 102 -17.72 -2.53 -0.35
C SER A 102 -19.22 -2.62 -0.63
N ASN A 103 -20.06 -2.62 0.41
CA ASN A 103 -21.51 -2.65 0.21
C ASN A 103 -22.03 -1.40 -0.52
N GLU A 104 -21.50 -0.21 -0.22
CA GLU A 104 -21.89 1.04 -0.87
C GLU A 104 -21.43 1.12 -2.33
N GLU A 105 -20.17 0.78 -2.62
CA GLU A 105 -19.62 0.82 -3.97
C GLU A 105 -20.27 -0.21 -4.91
N PHE A 106 -20.82 -1.29 -4.36
CA PHE A 106 -21.25 -2.45 -5.14
C PHE A 106 -22.72 -2.83 -4.97
N GLN A 107 -23.60 -1.93 -4.51
CA GLN A 107 -25.06 -2.17 -4.43
C GLN A 107 -25.69 -2.61 -5.76
N SER A 108 -25.04 -2.36 -6.90
CA SER A 108 -25.49 -2.77 -8.24
C SER A 108 -24.86 -4.06 -8.77
N SER A 109 -23.83 -4.58 -8.10
CA SER A 109 -23.03 -5.72 -8.55
C SER A 109 -23.30 -6.95 -7.68
N VAL A 110 -23.25 -8.13 -8.29
CA VAL A 110 -23.66 -9.37 -7.63
C VAL A 110 -22.54 -9.93 -6.74
N ILE A 111 -22.32 -9.24 -5.62
CA ILE A 111 -21.28 -9.54 -4.63
C ILE A 111 -21.95 -10.05 -3.35
N ASP A 112 -21.60 -11.26 -2.94
CA ASP A 112 -21.93 -11.77 -1.62
C ASP A 112 -20.68 -11.58 -0.72
N ILE A 113 -20.81 -10.74 0.31
CA ILE A 113 -19.79 -10.61 1.36
C ILE A 113 -20.04 -11.71 2.40
N VAL A 114 -19.06 -12.59 2.63
CA VAL A 114 -19.14 -13.74 3.55
C VAL A 114 -18.23 -13.56 4.74
#